data_AF-A0A9W4D5K5-F1
#
_entry.id   AF-A0A9W4D5K5-F1
#
_cell.length_a   1.000
_cell.length_b   1.000
_cell.length_c   1.000
_cell.angle_alpha   90.00
_cell.angle_beta   90.00
_cell.angle_gamma   90.00
#
_symmetry.space_group_name_H-M   'P 1'
#
loop_
_entity.id
_entity.type
_entity.pdbx_description
1 polymer ?
#
loop_
_entity_poly.entity_id
_entity_poly.type
_entity_poly.pdbx_seq_one_letter_code
_entity_poly.pdbx_strand_id
1 'polypeptide(L)'
;MKIVLPHLAIALLSIVAPALAVIFDCSGVIINGDVVRRVQATGNRASISKSSFIHGDSTRTYEYFDIHPNGQYSRDYTGFACFSDTSLPKPDVREHREDAWWPCSSSVI
;
A
#
# COMPACT_ATOMS: atom_id res chain seq x y z
N MET A 1 -61.03 0.62 12.03
CA MET A 1 -59.96 1.59 12.33
C MET A 1 -58.63 0.93 11.98
N LYS A 2 -57.92 1.42 10.96
CA LYS A 2 -56.62 0.87 10.52
C LYS A 2 -55.52 1.68 11.17
N ILE A 3 -54.72 1.02 12.01
CA ILE A 3 -53.54 1.60 12.65
C ILE A 3 -52.49 1.77 11.53
N VAL A 4 -52.11 3.03 11.27
CA VAL A 4 -51.09 3.39 10.30
C VAL A 4 -49.73 3.16 10.97
N LEU A 5 -48.92 2.29 10.38
CA LEU A 5 -47.55 2.00 10.81
C LEU A 5 -46.72 3.30 10.74
N PRO A 6 -46.00 3.71 11.80
CA PRO A 6 -45.02 4.78 11.68
C PRO A 6 -43.77 4.19 10.99
N HIS A 7 -43.80 4.14 9.67
CA HIS A 7 -42.59 4.10 8.87
C HIS A 7 -41.98 5.50 8.91
N LEU A 8 -41.13 5.82 9.88
CA LEU A 8 -40.33 7.04 9.76
C LEU A 8 -39.01 7.00 10.53
N ALA A 9 -37.95 6.98 9.71
CA ALA A 9 -36.65 7.59 9.96
C ALA A 9 -35.76 6.98 11.06
N ILE A 10 -35.23 5.78 10.80
CA ILE A 10 -33.77 5.62 10.98
C ILE A 10 -33.15 6.23 9.72
N ALA A 11 -33.06 7.55 9.72
CA ALA A 11 -32.27 8.29 8.76
C ALA A 11 -30.83 7.78 8.93
N LEU A 12 -30.42 6.92 7.99
CA LEU A 12 -29.11 6.79 7.38
C LEU A 12 -28.05 7.78 7.91
N LEU A 13 -27.68 7.67 9.18
CA LEU A 13 -26.38 8.09 9.70
C LEU A 13 -25.32 7.05 9.30
N SER A 14 -25.47 6.47 8.10
CA SER A 14 -24.35 5.92 7.35
C SER A 14 -23.50 7.12 6.97
N ILE A 15 -22.73 7.60 7.94
CA ILE A 15 -21.58 8.45 7.72
C ILE A 15 -20.77 7.68 6.69
N VAL A 16 -20.88 8.10 5.43
CA VAL A 16 -19.95 7.72 4.38
C VAL A 16 -18.65 8.37 4.82
N ALA A 17 -17.90 7.70 5.70
CA ALA A 17 -16.54 8.09 5.96
C ALA A 17 -15.87 8.05 4.58
N PRO A 18 -15.33 9.18 4.08
CA PRO A 18 -14.59 9.14 2.84
C PRO A 18 -13.52 8.06 3.01
N ALA A 19 -13.48 7.12 2.06
CA ALA A 19 -12.42 6.13 2.02
C ALA A 19 -11.13 6.92 1.75
N LEU A 20 -10.45 7.28 2.83
CA LEU A 20 -9.18 7.98 2.83
C LEU A 20 -8.22 7.21 1.92
N ALA A 21 -7.87 7.81 0.78
CA ALA A 21 -7.00 7.15 -0.19
C ALA A 21 -5.55 7.45 0.21
N VAL A 22 -4.75 6.41 0.40
CA VAL A 22 -3.33 6.56 0.69
C VAL A 22 -2.58 6.67 -0.64
N ILE A 23 -1.79 7.74 -0.78
CA ILE A 23 -0.85 7.91 -1.89
C ILE A 23 0.59 7.90 -1.35
N PHE A 24 1.50 7.37 -2.16
CA PHE A 24 2.93 7.40 -1.88
C PHE A 24 3.63 8.27 -2.93
N ASP A 25 4.36 9.27 -2.48
CA ASP A 25 5.23 10.10 -3.31
C ASP A 25 6.67 9.57 -3.23
N CYS A 26 7.10 8.95 -4.31
CA CYS A 26 8.46 8.46 -4.51
C CYS A 26 9.21 9.43 -5.43
N SER A 27 9.76 10.50 -4.86
CA SER A 27 10.54 11.51 -5.58
C SER A 27 9.82 12.14 -6.79
N GLY A 28 8.52 12.40 -6.67
CA GLY A 28 7.65 12.96 -7.70
C GLY A 28 6.81 11.92 -8.46
N VAL A 29 7.05 10.62 -8.23
CA VAL A 29 6.24 9.53 -8.77
C VAL A 29 5.14 9.18 -7.77
N ILE A 30 3.88 9.44 -8.15
CA ILE A 30 2.72 9.16 -7.31
C ILE A 30 2.24 7.72 -7.51
N ILE A 31 2.35 6.93 -6.45
CA ILE A 31 1.93 5.52 -6.40
C ILE A 31 0.66 5.39 -5.57
N ASN A 32 -0.35 4.71 -6.12
CA ASN A 32 -1.62 4.48 -5.44
C ASN A 32 -1.48 3.38 -4.36
N GLY A 33 -1.54 3.79 -3.09
CA GLY A 33 -1.37 2.90 -1.94
C GLY A 33 -2.47 1.84 -1.79
N ASP A 34 -3.69 2.08 -2.28
CA ASP A 34 -4.75 1.07 -2.26
C ASP A 34 -4.48 -0.07 -3.24
N VAL A 35 -3.89 0.23 -4.41
CA VAL A 35 -3.46 -0.80 -5.36
C VAL A 35 -2.37 -1.64 -4.71
N VAL A 36 -1.34 -1.01 -4.12
CA VAL A 36 -0.24 -1.71 -3.45
C VAL A 36 -0.76 -2.56 -2.29
N ARG A 37 -1.66 -2.02 -1.46
CA ARG A 37 -2.27 -2.74 -0.34
C ARG A 37 -3.05 -3.96 -0.80
N ARG A 38 -3.80 -3.85 -1.91
CA ARG A 38 -4.48 -5.02 -2.50
C ARG A 38 -3.47 -6.06 -2.96
N VAL A 39 -2.42 -5.68 -3.68
CA VAL A 39 -1.37 -6.61 -4.11
C VAL A 39 -0.72 -7.30 -2.90
N GLN A 40 -0.39 -6.54 -1.86
CA GLN A 40 0.18 -7.06 -0.61
C GLN A 40 -0.77 -8.02 0.11
N ALA A 41 -2.08 -7.77 0.08
CA ALA A 41 -3.12 -8.60 0.70
C ALA A 41 -3.45 -9.87 -0.11
N THR A 42 -3.34 -9.83 -1.45
CA THR A 42 -3.63 -10.98 -2.32
C THR A 42 -2.51 -12.03 -2.30
N GLY A 43 -1.43 -11.77 -1.55
CA GLY A 43 -0.15 -12.46 -1.68
C GLY A 43 -0.20 -13.97 -1.50
N ASN A 44 -0.04 -14.67 -2.62
CA ASN A 44 0.68 -15.95 -2.66
C ASN A 44 2.17 -15.64 -2.44
N ARG A 45 2.54 -15.34 -1.18
CA ARG A 45 3.78 -14.64 -0.79
C ARG A 45 5.07 -15.25 -1.35
N ALA A 46 5.12 -16.58 -1.52
CA ALA A 46 6.36 -17.28 -1.87
C ALA A 46 6.76 -17.18 -3.35
N SER A 47 5.84 -16.92 -4.29
CA SER A 47 6.17 -16.94 -5.73
C SER A 47 6.50 -15.56 -6.31
N ILE A 48 6.25 -14.50 -5.56
CA ILE A 48 6.46 -13.11 -5.97
C ILE A 48 7.50 -12.37 -5.12
N SER A 49 7.88 -12.94 -3.97
CA SER A 49 8.83 -12.31 -3.06
C SER A 49 10.27 -12.43 -3.57
N LYS A 50 10.96 -11.30 -3.51
CA LYS A 50 12.41 -11.14 -3.65
C LYS A 50 12.97 -10.76 -2.27
N SER A 51 14.28 -10.84 -2.08
CA SER A 51 14.94 -10.39 -0.85
C SER A 51 16.05 -9.39 -1.16
N SER A 52 16.16 -8.35 -0.34
CA SER A 52 17.23 -7.34 -0.46
C SER A 52 17.52 -6.72 0.91
N PHE A 53 18.71 -6.15 1.05
CA PHE A 53 19.02 -5.25 2.15
C PHE A 53 18.38 -3.89 1.88
N ILE A 54 17.94 -3.19 2.93
CA ILE A 54 17.45 -1.81 2.77
C ILE A 54 18.62 -0.84 2.50
N HIS A 55 19.75 -1.04 3.17
CA HIS A 55 21.00 -0.31 2.96
C HIS A 55 22.13 -1.33 2.76
N GLY A 56 23.16 -0.98 1.99
CA GLY A 56 24.30 -1.87 1.71
C GLY A 56 25.07 -2.35 2.95
N ASP A 57 24.96 -1.65 4.08
CA ASP A 57 25.56 -1.99 5.37
C ASP A 57 24.63 -2.78 6.33
N SER A 58 23.39 -3.03 5.93
CA SER A 58 22.44 -3.78 6.75
C SER A 58 22.84 -5.24 6.88
N THR A 59 22.69 -5.81 8.08
CA THR A 59 22.92 -7.24 8.36
C THR A 59 21.68 -8.10 8.15
N ARG A 60 20.53 -7.47 7.85
CA ARG A 60 19.23 -8.12 7.69
C ARG A 60 18.67 -7.91 6.29
N THR A 61 18.27 -9.00 5.65
CA THR A 61 17.49 -8.97 4.41
C THR A 61 16.01 -8.86 4.72
N TYR A 62 15.28 -8.20 3.83
CA TYR A 62 13.84 -8.03 3.90
C TYR A 62 13.21 -8.56 2.62
N GLU A 63 12.04 -9.18 2.77
CA GLU A 63 11.25 -9.60 1.61
C GLU A 63 10.55 -8.39 1.00
N TYR A 64 10.48 -8.36 -0.33
CA TYR A 64 9.76 -7.33 -1.08
C TYR A 64 9.22 -7.89 -2.38
N PHE A 65 8.36 -7.15 -3.04
CA PHE A 65 8.02 -7.35 -4.45
C PHE A 65 8.11 -6.02 -5.20
N ASP A 66 8.56 -6.07 -6.45
CA ASP A 66 8.59 -4.90 -7.32
C ASP A 66 7.18 -4.46 -7.68
N ILE A 67 7.01 -3.14 -7.82
CA ILE A 67 5.75 -2.52 -8.23
C ILE A 67 5.97 -1.54 -9.38
N HIS A 68 5.05 -1.51 -10.33
CA HIS A 68 4.99 -0.44 -11.30
C HIS A 68 4.59 0.89 -10.61
N PRO A 69 4.84 2.05 -11.23
CA PRO A 69 4.34 3.35 -10.74
C PRO A 69 2.82 3.40 -10.52
N ASN A 70 2.05 2.56 -11.21
CA ASN A 70 0.60 2.43 -10.98
C ASN A 70 0.24 1.60 -9.71
N GLY A 71 1.23 1.12 -8.96
CA GLY A 71 1.10 0.33 -7.73
C GLY A 71 0.89 -1.18 -7.94
N GLN A 72 0.80 -1.65 -9.19
CA GLN A 72 0.63 -3.08 -9.48
C GLN A 72 1.94 -3.85 -9.32
N TYR A 73 1.84 -5.14 -8.96
CA TYR A 73 2.98 -6.05 -8.98
C TYR A 73 3.70 -6.04 -10.32
N SER A 74 5.03 -6.08 -10.27
CA SER A 74 5.90 -6.32 -11.42
C SER A 74 6.79 -7.54 -11.17
N ARG A 75 6.97 -8.36 -12.21
CA ARG A 75 7.99 -9.40 -12.20
C ARG A 75 9.38 -8.81 -12.40
N ASP A 76 9.46 -7.76 -13.20
CA ASP A 76 10.70 -7.09 -13.58
C ASP A 76 11.13 -6.10 -12.50
N TYR A 77 12.40 -5.73 -12.53
CA TYR A 77 12.89 -4.66 -11.66
C TYR A 77 12.36 -3.32 -12.15
N THR A 78 11.78 -2.54 -11.24
CA THR A 78 11.16 -1.25 -11.57
C THR A 78 11.78 -0.06 -10.85
N GLY A 79 12.64 -0.31 -9.86
CA GLY A 79 13.11 0.72 -8.93
C GLY A 79 12.11 1.07 -7.81
N PHE A 80 10.88 0.54 -7.85
CA PHE A 80 9.90 0.70 -6.78
C PHE A 80 9.51 -0.65 -6.20
N ALA A 81 9.37 -0.73 -4.88
CA ALA A 81 9.07 -1.97 -4.21
C ALA A 81 8.12 -1.77 -3.03
N CYS A 82 7.35 -2.79 -2.72
CA CYS A 82 6.67 -2.91 -1.45
C CYS A 82 7.40 -3.92 -0.57
N PHE A 83 8.02 -3.43 0.51
CA PHE A 83 8.69 -4.28 1.48
C PHE A 83 7.69 -4.90 2.46
N SER A 84 8.03 -6.10 2.92
CA SER A 84 7.33 -6.85 3.94
C SER A 84 8.16 -6.92 5.21
N ASP A 85 7.47 -6.88 6.35
CA ASP A 85 8.03 -7.14 7.68
C ASP A 85 9.22 -6.24 8.08
N THR A 86 9.18 -5.02 7.57
CA THR A 86 9.88 -3.86 8.13
C THR A 86 9.15 -3.35 9.37
N SER A 87 9.77 -2.42 10.10
CA SER A 87 9.13 -1.74 11.24
C SER A 87 8.18 -0.61 10.83
N LEU A 88 8.02 -0.34 9.53
CA LEU A 88 7.19 0.76 9.03
C LEU A 88 5.71 0.34 8.86
N PRO A 89 4.77 1.30 8.88
CA PRO A 89 3.37 1.04 8.55
C PRO A 89 3.24 0.42 7.15
N LYS A 90 2.35 -0.56 7.01
CA LYS A 90 2.07 -1.21 5.72
C LYS A 90 1.04 -0.40 4.90
N PRO A 91 1.17 -0.35 3.56
CA PRO A 91 2.28 -0.91 2.78
C PRO A 91 3.54 -0.05 2.90
N ASP A 92 4.71 -0.70 3.04
CA ASP A 92 6.01 -0.03 3.06
C ASP A 92 6.52 0.11 1.63
N VAL A 93 6.14 1.21 0.98
CA VAL A 93 6.54 1.53 -0.40
C VAL A 93 7.89 2.25 -0.38
N ARG A 94 8.82 1.75 -1.19
CA ARG A 94 10.18 2.27 -1.28
C ARG A 94 10.62 2.47 -2.71
N GLU A 95 11.52 3.43 -2.89
CA GLU A 95 12.26 3.70 -4.11
C GLU A 95 13.71 3.30 -3.92
N HIS A 96 14.29 2.59 -4.88
CA HIS A 96 15.71 2.30 -4.91
C HIS A 96 16.48 3.51 -5.46
N ARG A 97 17.34 4.09 -4.63
CA ARG A 97 18.22 5.21 -5.02
C ARG A 97 19.63 4.87 -4.59
N GLU A 98 20.55 4.99 -5.54
CA GLU A 98 21.97 4.64 -5.34
C GLU A 98 22.12 3.18 -4.90
N ASP A 99 22.52 2.93 -3.65
CA ASP A 99 22.76 1.62 -3.05
C ASP A 99 21.73 1.26 -1.96
N ALA A 100 20.60 1.98 -1.89
CA ALA A 100 19.63 1.85 -0.81
C ALA A 100 18.16 2.00 -1.23
N TRP A 101 17.28 1.39 -0.45
CA TRP A 101 15.83 1.50 -0.55
C TRP A 101 15.28 2.53 0.43
N TRP A 102 14.86 3.68 -0.11
CA TRP A 102 14.34 4.79 0.67
C TRP A 102 12.81 4.71 0.77
N PRO A 103 12.22 4.91 1.96
CA PRO A 103 10.77 4.96 2.10
C PRO A 103 10.20 6.15 1.32
N CYS A 104 9.12 5.89 0.58
CA CYS A 104 8.35 6.95 -0.06
C CYS A 104 7.50 7.70 0.97
N SER A 105 7.26 8.98 0.72
CA SER A 105 6.42 9.80 1.60
C SER A 105 4.96 9.40 1.44
N SER A 106 4.27 9.04 2.52
CA SER A 106 2.84 8.72 2.45
C SER A 106 2.00 9.94 2.82
N SER A 107 0.91 10.13 2.10
CA SER A 107 -0.10 11.14 2.40
C SER A 107 -1.49 10.55 2.26
N VAL A 108 -2.40 11.07 3.06
CA VAL A 108 -3.82 10.70 3.02
C VAL A 108 -4.57 11.83 2.34
N ILE A 109 -5.30 11.49 1.28
CA ILE A 109 -6.17 12.42 0.53
C ILE A 109 -7.64 12.02 0.66
#